data_AF-A0A2N2Z1H8-F1
#
_entry.id   AF-A0A2N2Z1H8-F1
#
_cell.length_a   1.000
_cell.length_b   1.000
_cell.length_c   1.000
_cell.angle_alpha   90.00
_cell.angle_beta   90.00
_cell.angle_gamma   90.00
#
_symmetry.space_group_name_H-M   'P 1'
#
loop_
_entity.id
_entity.type
_entity.pdbx_description
1 polymer ?
#
loop_
_entity_poly.entity_id
_entity_poly.type
_entity_poly.pdbx_seq_one_letter_code
_entity_poly.pdbx_strand_id
1 'polypeptide(L)'
;MYNETKFLKAISTSFQKYIEFGPRSTEKLKPIHQFVAQTLKRIWGRNYKVYFMGEDSKELKVKGKYYDKDIDITITTKKDEPVMCLGIK
;
A
#
# COMPACT_ATOMS: atom_id res chain seq x y z
N MET A 1 -9.21 -10.65 5.70
CA MET A 1 -9.39 -10.81 7.16
C MET A 1 -8.06 -10.54 7.88
N TYR A 2 -8.12 -9.84 9.01
CA TYR A 2 -6.98 -9.49 9.87
C TYR A 2 -6.22 -10.75 10.31
N ASN A 3 -4.89 -10.64 10.38
CA ASN A 3 -4.02 -11.69 10.89
C ASN A 3 -2.90 -11.00 11.67
N GLU A 4 -2.97 -11.11 13.00
CA GLU A 4 -2.09 -10.43 13.94
C GLU A 4 -0.61 -10.80 13.72
N THR A 5 -0.30 -12.09 13.58
CA THR A 5 1.08 -12.55 13.35
C THR A 5 1.68 -11.94 12.08
N LYS A 6 0.91 -11.87 10.99
CA LYS A 6 1.36 -11.23 9.74
C LYS A 6 1.53 -9.73 9.89
N PHE A 7 0.66 -9.09 10.66
CA PHE A 7 0.75 -7.66 10.95
C PHE A 7 2.00 -7.32 11.76
N LEU A 8 2.21 -8.02 12.89
CA LEU A 8 3.38 -7.85 13.73
C LEU A 8 4.68 -8.13 12.96
N LYS A 9 4.69 -9.17 12.11
CA LYS A 9 5.81 -9.43 11.21
C LYS A 9 6.06 -8.26 10.26
N ALA A 10 5.03 -7.71 9.62
CA ALA A 10 5.16 -6.57 8.71
C ALA A 10 5.72 -5.33 9.42
N ILE A 11 5.25 -5.02 10.63
CA ILE A 11 5.79 -3.91 11.44
C ILE A 11 7.25 -4.17 11.80
N SER A 12 7.58 -5.36 12.30
CA SER A 12 8.95 -5.71 12.68
C SER A 12 9.90 -5.62 11.49
N THR A 13 9.50 -6.11 10.31
CA THR A 13 10.31 -6.01 9.10
C THR A 13 10.45 -4.56 8.62
N SER A 14 9.37 -3.77 8.68
CA SER A 14 9.41 -2.32 8.41
C SER A 14 10.44 -1.62 9.29
N PHE A 15 10.44 -1.92 10.59
CA PHE A 15 11.40 -1.32 11.53
C PHE A 15 12.84 -1.76 11.27
N GLN A 16 13.07 -3.04 10.96
CA GLN A 16 14.41 -3.52 10.54
C GLN A 16 14.89 -2.78 9.28
N LYS A 17 14.02 -2.59 8.28
CA LYS A 17 14.33 -1.83 7.07
C LYS A 17 14.58 -0.35 7.34
N TYR A 18 13.90 0.24 8.31
CA TYR A 18 14.20 1.59 8.79
C TYR A 18 15.61 1.68 9.39
N ILE A 19 16.02 0.71 10.20
CA ILE A 19 17.38 0.69 10.77
C ILE A 19 18.43 0.53 9.66
N GLU A 20 18.18 -0.36 8.70
CA GLU A 20 19.11 -0.69 7.60
C GLU A 20 19.28 0.47 6.59
N PHE A 21 18.18 1.09 6.16
CA PHE A 21 18.19 2.09 5.07
C PHE A 21 17.93 3.52 5.53
N GLY A 22 17.63 3.71 6.81
CA GLY A 22 17.39 5.02 7.42
C GLY A 22 16.00 5.61 7.19
N PRO A 23 15.75 6.79 7.79
CA PRO A 23 14.41 7.39 7.88
C PRO A 23 13.85 7.87 6.54
N ARG A 24 14.68 8.18 5.55
CA ARG A 24 14.25 8.72 4.25
C ARG A 24 14.00 7.65 3.19
N SER A 25 14.41 6.40 3.43
CA SER A 25 14.21 5.31 2.48
C SER A 25 12.74 4.87 2.41
N THR A 26 12.27 4.52 1.22
CA THR A 26 10.94 3.91 1.01
C THR A 26 10.92 2.42 1.36
N GLU A 27 12.09 1.79 1.52
CA GLU A 27 12.20 0.35 1.87
C GLU A 27 11.46 0.01 3.18
N LYS A 28 11.43 0.94 4.14
CA LYS A 28 10.68 0.76 5.41
C LYS A 28 9.16 0.68 5.20
N LEU A 29 8.63 1.29 4.15
CA LEU A 29 7.18 1.37 3.91
C LEU A 29 6.65 0.09 3.27
N LYS A 30 7.45 -0.55 2.39
CA LYS A 30 7.04 -1.71 1.59
C LYS A 30 6.40 -2.84 2.42
N PRO A 31 6.94 -3.28 3.57
CA PRO A 31 6.33 -4.37 4.34
C PRO A 31 4.91 -4.07 4.82
N ILE A 32 4.69 -2.85 5.33
CA ILE A 32 3.38 -2.41 5.83
C ILE A 32 2.41 -2.21 4.67
N HIS A 33 2.86 -1.54 3.60
CA HIS A 33 2.07 -1.32 2.38
C HIS A 33 1.60 -2.65 1.78
N GLN A 34 2.50 -3.63 1.67
CA GLN A 34 2.18 -4.97 1.17
C GLN A 34 1.17 -5.69 2.06
N PHE A 35 1.31 -5.64 3.39
CA PHE A 35 0.37 -6.25 4.31
C PHE A 35 -1.04 -5.66 4.17
N VAL A 36 -1.14 -4.32 4.12
CA VAL A 36 -2.42 -3.63 3.97
C VAL A 36 -3.03 -3.93 2.60
N ALA A 37 -2.25 -3.84 1.52
CA ALA A 37 -2.72 -4.14 0.17
C ALA A 37 -3.24 -5.58 0.03
N GLN A 38 -2.53 -6.57 0.60
CA GLN A 38 -3.01 -7.96 0.60
C GLN A 38 -4.29 -8.16 1.43
N THR A 39 -4.47 -7.35 2.48
CA THR A 39 -5.69 -7.36 3.28
C THR A 39 -6.86 -6.76 2.49
N LEU A 40 -6.64 -5.63 1.81
CA LEU A 40 -7.62 -4.98 0.95
C LEU A 40 -7.99 -5.87 -0.25
N LYS A 41 -7.03 -6.53 -0.90
CA LYS A 41 -7.29 -7.51 -1.98
C LYS A 41 -8.25 -8.62 -1.54
N ARG A 42 -8.16 -9.07 -0.28
CA ARG A 42 -9.06 -10.08 0.29
C ARG A 42 -10.44 -9.54 0.63
N ILE A 43 -10.56 -8.26 0.98
CA ILE A 43 -11.84 -7.60 1.31
C ILE A 43 -12.62 -7.28 0.02
N TRP A 44 -11.96 -6.65 -0.95
CA TRP A 44 -12.60 -6.17 -2.18
C TRP A 44 -12.74 -7.28 -3.25
N GLY A 45 -11.90 -8.32 -3.17
CA GLY A 45 -11.94 -9.45 -4.08
C GLY A 45 -11.47 -9.10 -5.51
N ARG A 46 -11.80 -9.99 -6.46
CA ARG A 46 -11.27 -9.97 -7.84
C ARG A 46 -11.89 -8.90 -8.76
N ASN A 47 -12.91 -8.20 -8.29
CA ASN A 47 -13.59 -7.17 -9.08
C ASN A 47 -12.89 -5.81 -9.03
N TYR A 48 -11.84 -5.69 -8.22
CA TYR A 48 -11.09 -4.47 -8.00
C TYR A 48 -9.61 -4.71 -8.20
N LYS A 49 -8.89 -3.66 -8.57
CA LYS A 49 -7.42 -3.66 -8.62
C LYS A 49 -6.89 -2.88 -7.41
N VAL A 50 -5.73 -3.29 -6.92
CA VAL A 50 -5.06 -2.65 -5.79
C VAL A 50 -3.65 -2.27 -6.21
N TYR A 51 -3.35 -0.97 -6.16
CA TYR A 51 -2.08 -0.34 -6.51
C TYR A 51 -1.39 0.13 -5.23
N PHE A 52 -0.10 -0.15 -5.09
CA PHE A 52 0.71 0.24 -3.94
C PHE A 52 2.20 0.12 -4.27
N MET A 53 3.09 0.73 -3.47
CA MET A 53 4.53 0.55 -3.64
C MET A 53 4.98 -0.85 -3.19
N GLY A 54 5.37 -1.70 -4.14
CA GLY A 54 5.87 -3.06 -3.90
C GLY A 54 6.87 -3.52 -4.98
N GLU A 55 7.31 -4.77 -4.95
CA GLU A 55 8.24 -5.30 -5.97
C GLU A 55 7.62 -5.29 -7.38
N ASP A 56 6.38 -5.77 -7.52
CA ASP A 56 5.66 -5.85 -8.80
C ASP A 56 4.45 -4.88 -8.89
N SER A 57 4.40 -3.88 -8.02
CA SER A 57 3.31 -2.90 -7.98
C SER A 57 3.86 -1.51 -7.75
N LYS A 58 3.19 -0.51 -8.34
CA LYS A 58 3.48 0.90 -8.15
C LYS A 58 2.25 1.62 -7.63
N GLU A 59 2.49 2.71 -6.92
CA GLU A 59 1.45 3.66 -6.53
C GLU A 59 0.73 4.21 -7.76
N LEU A 60 -0.53 4.62 -7.55
CA LEU A 60 -1.32 5.23 -8.60
C LEU A 60 -1.41 6.74 -8.36
N LYS A 61 -1.20 7.49 -9.44
CA LYS A 61 -1.44 8.93 -9.46
C LYS A 61 -2.94 9.18 -9.65
N VAL A 62 -3.55 9.86 -8.68
CA VAL A 62 -4.99 10.15 -8.65
C VAL A 62 -5.21 11.67 -8.72
N LYS A 63 -6.20 12.10 -9.52
CA LYS A 63 -6.55 13.52 -9.67
C LYS A 63 -7.01 14.10 -8.34
N GLY A 64 -6.23 15.04 -7.81
CA GLY A 64 -6.60 15.80 -6.62
C GLY A 64 -7.36 17.08 -6.97
N LYS A 65 -7.77 17.82 -5.93
CA LYS A 65 -8.45 19.12 -6.10
C LYS A 65 -7.59 20.16 -6.81
N TYR A 66 -6.27 20.14 -6.56
CA TYR A 66 -5.33 21.15 -7.04
C TYR A 66 -4.26 20.57 -7.96
N TYR A 67 -3.77 19.38 -7.64
CA TYR A 67 -2.75 18.65 -8.39
C TYR A 67 -2.99 17.15 -8.22
N ASP A 68 -2.49 16.39 -9.18
CA ASP A 68 -2.48 14.94 -9.10
C ASP A 68 -1.58 14.47 -7.96
N LYS A 69 -2.03 13.48 -7.19
CA LYS A 69 -1.33 12.96 -6.02
C LYS A 69 -0.94 11.51 -6.25
N ASP A 70 0.31 11.19 -5.92
CA ASP A 70 0.73 9.80 -5.75
C ASP A 70 0.16 9.30 -4.42
N ILE A 71 -0.61 8.21 -4.47
CA ILE A 71 -1.31 7.65 -3.31
C ILE A 71 -0.68 6.31 -2.94
N ASP A 72 -0.25 6.19 -1.68
CA ASP A 72 0.39 5.00 -1.11
C ASP A 72 -0.34 3.70 -1.47
N ILE A 73 -1.66 3.65 -1.28
CA ILE A 73 -2.51 2.52 -1.68
C ILE A 73 -3.79 3.03 -2.34
N THR A 74 -4.03 2.63 -3.59
CA THR A 74 -5.27 2.94 -4.33
C THR A 74 -6.02 1.68 -4.70
N ILE A 75 -7.33 1.69 -4.53
CA ILE A 75 -8.24 0.67 -5.05
C ILE A 75 -9.03 1.27 -6.21
N THR A 76 -9.08 0.55 -7.32
CA THR A 76 -9.84 0.97 -8.50
C THR A 76 -10.83 -0.11 -8.94
N THR A 77 -11.83 0.30 -9.69
CA THR A 77 -12.64 -0.64 -10.51
C THR A 77 -11.76 -1.29 -11.58
N LYS A 78 -12.26 -2.31 -12.29
CA LYS A 78 -11.52 -2.90 -13.42
C LYS A 78 -11.20 -1.88 -14.54
N LYS A 79 -11.95 -0.77 -14.60
CA LYS A 79 -11.77 0.33 -15.55
C LYS A 79 -10.83 1.43 -15.05
N ASP A 80 -10.10 1.17 -13.97
CA ASP A 80 -9.11 2.09 -13.39
C ASP A 80 -9.68 3.38 -12.78
N GLU A 81 -10.97 3.35 -12.42
CA GLU A 81 -11.63 4.42 -11.67
C GLU A 81 -11.33 4.26 -10.17
N PRO A 82 -10.69 5.22 -9.49
CA PRO A 82 -10.42 5.14 -8.06
C PRO A 82 -11.71 5.11 -7.23
N VAL A 83 -11.81 4.14 -6.32
CA VAL A 83 -12.94 3.98 -5.37
C VAL A 83 -12.51 4.17 -3.91
N MET A 84 -11.22 4.00 -3.61
CA MET A 84 -10.65 4.23 -2.29
C MET A 84 -9.17 4.60 -2.43
N CYS A 85 -8.76 5.61 -1.67
CA CYS A 85 -7.37 6.03 -1.52
C CYS A 85 -7.01 5.97 -0.04
N LEU A 86 -5.87 5.36 0.28
CA LEU A 86 -5.39 5.20 1.66
C LEU A 86 -3.94 5.65 1.76
N GLY A 87 -3.67 6.56 2.70
CA GLY A 87 -2.31 6.96 3.07
C GLY A 87 -1.88 6.27 4.36
N ILE A 88 -0.66 5.72 4.39
CA ILE A 88 -0.09 5.03 5.55
C ILE A 88 1.44 5.19 5.56
N LYS A 89 1.98 5.59 6.72
CA LYS A 89 3.40 5.86 6.94
C LYS A 89 3.99 4.96 8.02
#